data_AF-A0A2N6A7V2-F1
#
_entry.id   AF-A0A2N6A7V2-F1
#
_cell.length_a   1.000
_cell.length_b   1.000
_cell.length_c   1.000
_cell.angle_alpha   90.00
_cell.angle_beta   90.00
_cell.angle_gamma   90.00
#
_symmetry.space_group_name_H-M   'P 1'
#
loop_
_entity.id
_entity.type
_entity.pdbx_description
1 polymer ?
#
loop_
_entity_poly.entity_id
_entity_poly.type
_entity_poly.pdbx_seq_one_letter_code
_entity_poly.pdbx_strand_id
1 'polypeptide(L)'
;MLIINNASFPVIAMCWHKQYGYGDQEIIEPNESENISGPFLGEMDGGECRLAMPGEISCHEDEDNENGFHVSKGSQLNLGNGDFGVIIWHYEDELVLKKE
;
A
#
# COMPACT_ATOMS: atom_id res chain seq x y z
N MET A 1 1.32 -8.33 -3.08
CA MET A 1 2.29 -7.63 -2.24
C MET A 1 1.75 -7.70 -0.83
N LEU A 2 2.48 -8.29 0.11
CA LEU A 2 2.02 -8.39 1.50
C LEU A 2 2.42 -7.12 2.24
N ILE A 3 1.46 -6.46 2.87
CA ILE A 3 1.73 -5.33 3.77
C ILE A 3 1.37 -5.77 5.18
N ILE A 4 2.27 -5.56 6.14
CA ILE A 4 2.11 -5.89 7.55
C ILE A 4 2.07 -4.57 8.32
N ASN A 5 0.96 -4.26 8.98
CA ASN A 5 0.82 -3.02 9.73
C ASN A 5 1.11 -3.27 11.22
N ASN A 6 2.32 -2.91 11.66
CA ASN A 6 2.69 -2.95 13.07
C ASN A 6 2.55 -1.58 13.76
N ALA A 7 2.01 -0.57 13.09
CA ALA A 7 1.73 0.74 13.69
C ALA A 7 0.45 0.70 14.55
N SER A 8 0.30 1.68 15.43
CA SER A 8 -0.89 1.81 16.27
C SER A 8 -2.12 2.39 15.56
N PHE A 9 -1.99 2.73 14.27
CA PHE A 9 -3.01 3.37 13.45
C PHE A 9 -3.22 2.64 12.10
N PRO A 10 -4.39 2.81 11.45
CA PRO A 10 -4.62 2.25 10.13
C PRO A 10 -3.73 2.91 9.07
N VAL A 11 -3.23 2.11 8.14
CA VAL A 11 -2.48 2.59 6.98
C VAL A 11 -3.25 2.34 5.70
N ILE A 12 -3.07 3.19 4.71
CA ILE A 12 -3.56 2.97 3.35
C ILE A 12 -2.39 2.55 2.48
N ALA A 13 -2.57 1.51 1.69
CA ALA A 13 -1.57 1.05 0.73
C ALA A 13 -2.17 0.88 -0.67
N MET A 14 -1.37 1.16 -1.69
CA MET A 14 -1.77 1.01 -3.09
C MET A 14 -0.57 0.63 -3.95
N CYS A 15 -0.68 -0.47 -4.70
CA CYS A 15 0.35 -0.86 -5.66
C CYS A 15 0.32 0.03 -6.91
N TRP A 16 1.47 0.21 -7.55
CA TRP A 16 1.58 0.88 -8.84
C TRP A 16 2.51 0.13 -9.81
N HIS A 17 2.26 0.30 -11.10
CA HIS A 17 3.10 -0.17 -12.19
C HIS A 17 3.21 0.91 -13.27
N LYS A 18 4.42 1.17 -13.78
CA LYS A 18 4.68 2.26 -14.74
C LYS A 18 3.79 2.22 -15.98
N GLN A 19 3.55 1.02 -16.50
CA GLN A 19 2.76 0.84 -17.73
C GLN A 19 1.25 0.73 -17.46
N TYR A 20 0.85 0.20 -16.30
CA TYR A 20 -0.54 -0.22 -16.06
C TYR A 20 -1.27 0.67 -15.04
N GLY A 21 -0.58 1.65 -14.46
CA GLY A 21 -1.17 2.61 -13.54
C GLY A 21 -1.18 2.12 -12.09
N TYR A 22 -2.28 2.37 -11.39
CA TYR A 22 -2.44 2.11 -9.96
C TYR A 22 -3.42 0.97 -9.71
N GLY A 23 -3.17 0.19 -8.66
CA GLY A 23 -4.16 -0.71 -8.08
C GLY A 23 -5.17 0.04 -7.23
N ASP A 24 -6.04 -0.71 -6.56
CA ASP A 24 -6.98 -0.13 -5.60
C ASP A 24 -6.26 0.24 -4.30
N GLN A 25 -6.87 1.18 -3.58
CA GLN A 25 -6.44 1.54 -2.23
C GLN A 25 -7.03 0.55 -1.24
N GLU A 26 -6.18 0.00 -0.39
CA GLU A 26 -6.59 -0.89 0.69
C GLU A 26 -6.26 -0.25 2.04
N ILE A 27 -7.19 -0.36 2.98
CA ILE A 27 -7.00 0.08 4.37
C ILE A 27 -6.60 -1.14 5.18
N ILE A 28 -5.51 -1.03 5.94
CA ILE A 28 -4.96 -2.12 6.74
C ILE A 28 -4.96 -1.66 8.19
N GLU A 29 -5.77 -2.34 9.01
CA GLU A 29 -5.96 -1.99 10.42
C GLU A 29 -4.70 -2.32 11.26
N PRO A 30 -4.57 -1.76 12.48
CA PRO A 30 -3.45 -2.03 13.36
C PRO A 30 -3.27 -3.52 13.67
N ASN A 31 -2.04 -4.02 13.56
CA ASN A 31 -1.64 -5.42 13.76
C ASN A 31 -2.23 -6.41 12.74
N GLU A 32 -2.75 -5.93 11.61
CA GLU A 32 -3.22 -6.77 10.52
C GLU A 32 -2.20 -6.84 9.37
N SER A 33 -2.40 -7.81 8.48
CA SER A 33 -1.63 -7.96 7.26
C SER A 33 -2.54 -8.25 6.08
N GLU A 34 -2.34 -7.59 4.95
CA GLU A 34 -3.19 -7.73 3.77
C GLU A 34 -2.37 -7.92 2.50
N ASN A 35 -2.90 -8.73 1.57
CA ASN A 35 -2.33 -8.90 0.24
C ASN A 35 -2.95 -7.90 -0.72
N ILE A 36 -2.25 -6.79 -0.96
CA ILE A 36 -2.69 -5.79 -1.92
C ILE A 36 -2.38 -6.24 -3.35
N SER A 37 -3.36 -6.05 -4.23
CA SER A 37 -3.27 -6.37 -5.65
C SER A 37 -2.70 -5.20 -6.45
N GLY A 38 -2.00 -5.53 -7.55
CA GLY A 38 -1.56 -4.54 -8.52
C GLY A 38 -2.71 -4.00 -9.39
N PRO A 39 -2.38 -3.19 -10.40
CA PRO A 39 -3.36 -2.62 -11.33
C PRO A 39 -4.25 -3.67 -12.00
N PHE A 40 -5.50 -3.30 -12.25
CA PHE A 40 -6.46 -4.11 -12.99
C PHE A 40 -6.06 -4.23 -14.46
N LEU A 41 -6.07 -5.47 -14.98
CA LEU A 41 -5.67 -5.78 -16.36
C LEU A 41 -6.86 -6.16 -17.25
N GLY A 42 -8.01 -6.50 -16.68
CA GLY A 42 -9.20 -6.93 -17.40
C GLY A 42 -9.95 -8.05 -16.68
N GLU A 43 -10.99 -8.58 -17.31
CA GLU A 43 -11.76 -9.73 -16.80
C GLU A 43 -11.37 -11.01 -17.56
N MET A 44 -11.28 -12.14 -16.87
CA MET A 44 -11.16 -13.48 -17.48
C MET A 44 -12.18 -14.43 -16.85
N ASP A 45 -13.00 -15.08 -17.68
CA ASP A 45 -13.97 -16.13 -17.33
C ASP A 45 -14.65 -15.95 -15.95
N GLY A 46 -15.22 -14.75 -15.72
CA GLY A 46 -16.03 -14.46 -14.53
C GLY A 46 -15.27 -13.92 -13.31
N GLY A 47 -13.98 -13.57 -13.45
CA GLY A 47 -13.20 -12.92 -12.40
C GLY A 47 -12.36 -11.74 -12.89
N GLU A 48 -11.96 -10.89 -11.95
CA GLU A 48 -11.02 -9.80 -12.20
C GLU A 48 -9.58 -10.33 -12.30
N CYS A 49 -8.87 -9.93 -13.35
CA CYS A 49 -7.46 -10.19 -13.53
C CYS A 49 -6.67 -8.93 -13.12
N ARG A 50 -5.75 -9.10 -12.17
CA ARG A 50 -4.91 -8.02 -11.63
C ARG A 50 -3.45 -8.40 -11.76
N LEU A 51 -2.58 -7.40 -11.89
CA LEU A 51 -1.15 -7.63 -11.93
C LEU A 51 -0.67 -8.17 -10.58
N ALA A 52 -0.06 -9.35 -10.57
CA ALA A 52 0.54 -9.93 -9.38
C ALA A 52 1.86 -9.21 -9.04
N MET A 53 1.95 -8.69 -7.82
CA MET A 53 3.08 -7.87 -7.34
C MET A 53 3.79 -8.59 -6.19
N PRO A 54 5.02 -9.10 -6.38
CA PRO A 54 5.75 -9.79 -5.32
C PRO A 54 6.36 -8.79 -4.33
N GLY A 55 6.50 -9.21 -3.07
CA GLY A 55 7.16 -8.45 -2.02
C GLY A 55 6.39 -8.47 -0.70
N GLU A 56 7.09 -8.07 0.36
CA GLU A 56 6.59 -7.92 1.72
C GLU A 56 7.12 -6.60 2.29
N ILE A 57 6.24 -5.84 2.94
CA ILE A 57 6.59 -4.58 3.58
C ILE A 57 5.97 -4.55 4.97
N SER A 58 6.80 -4.30 5.97
CA SER A 58 6.38 -4.08 7.34
C SER A 58 6.36 -2.59 7.66
N CYS A 59 5.23 -2.07 8.14
CA CYS A 59 5.03 -0.66 8.48
C CYS A 59 5.10 -0.48 10.00
N HIS A 60 5.74 0.60 10.46
CA HIS A 60 5.87 0.93 11.88
C HIS A 60 5.85 2.44 12.11
N GLU A 61 5.63 2.86 13.37
CA GLU A 61 5.55 4.27 13.76
C GLU A 61 6.85 4.87 14.31
N ASP A 62 7.84 4.04 14.66
CA ASP A 62 9.15 4.50 15.13
C ASP A 62 10.07 4.86 13.95
N GLU A 63 10.91 5.89 14.10
CA GLU A 63 11.84 6.38 13.06
C GLU A 63 12.94 5.37 12.70
N ASP A 64 13.31 4.46 13.61
CA ASP A 64 14.32 3.43 13.40
C ASP A 64 13.95 2.15 14.16
N ASN A 65 13.81 1.05 13.41
CA ASN A 65 13.56 -0.25 14.01
C ASN A 65 14.23 -1.43 13.29
N GLU A 66 15.07 -1.17 12.28
CA GLU A 66 15.74 -2.13 11.38
C GLU A 66 14.85 -3.18 10.66
N ASN A 67 13.56 -3.25 10.97
CA ASN A 67 12.65 -4.36 10.64
C ASN A 67 11.48 -3.94 9.75
N GLY A 68 11.41 -2.67 9.35
CA GLY A 68 10.37 -2.19 8.45
C GLY A 68 10.57 -0.73 8.04
N PHE A 69 9.48 -0.12 7.57
CA PHE A 69 9.46 1.25 7.10
C PHE A 69 8.62 2.11 8.03
N HIS A 70 9.18 3.25 8.41
CA HIS A 70 8.50 4.26 9.19
C HIS A 70 7.38 4.90 8.37
N VAL A 71 6.17 4.96 8.94
CA VAL A 71 5.01 5.65 8.40
C VAL A 71 4.61 6.73 9.41
N SER A 72 4.47 7.96 8.94
CA SER A 72 4.05 9.11 9.75
C SER A 72 2.97 9.91 9.04
N LYS A 73 2.09 10.55 9.80
CA LYS A 73 1.05 11.43 9.25
C LYS A 73 1.65 12.57 8.40
N GLY A 74 0.97 12.91 7.31
CA GLY A 74 1.35 14.00 6.41
C GLY A 74 2.49 13.67 5.45
N SER A 75 2.93 12.40 5.39
CA SER A 75 3.98 11.95 4.49
C SER A 75 3.61 10.64 3.81
N GLN A 76 3.85 10.57 2.50
CA GLN A 76 3.67 9.35 1.73
C GLN A 76 5.01 8.63 1.60
N LEU A 77 5.01 7.34 1.91
CA LEU A 77 6.11 6.45 1.62
C LEU A 77 5.91 5.87 0.21
N ASN A 78 6.87 6.09 -0.68
CA ASN A 78 6.85 5.53 -2.03
C ASN A 78 8.03 4.58 -2.21
N LEU A 79 7.74 3.28 -2.26
CA LEU A 79 8.73 2.22 -2.42
C LEU A 79 8.55 1.59 -3.79
N GLY A 80 9.63 1.44 -4.55
CA GLY A 80 9.56 0.81 -5.85
C GLY A 80 10.90 0.28 -6.34
N ASN A 81 10.82 -0.69 -7.24
CA ASN A 81 11.98 -1.22 -7.95
C ASN A 81 11.65 -1.35 -9.43
N GLY A 82 12.39 -0.63 -10.27
CA GLY A 82 12.18 -0.66 -11.71
C GLY A 82 10.79 -0.16 -12.06
N ASP A 83 9.93 -1.05 -12.52
CA ASP A 83 8.65 -0.71 -13.16
C ASP A 83 7.44 -0.82 -12.24
N PHE A 84 7.64 -1.16 -10.97
CA PHE A 84 6.54 -1.38 -10.04
C PHE A 84 6.90 -1.02 -8.60
N GLY A 85 5.89 -0.78 -7.78
CA GLY A 85 6.06 -0.45 -6.37
C GLY A 85 4.76 -0.37 -5.59
N VAL A 86 4.85 0.25 -4.41
CA VAL A 86 3.72 0.56 -3.53
C VAL A 86 3.86 1.97 -2.99
N ILE A 87 2.73 2.62 -2.77
CA ILE A 87 2.62 3.85 -2.00
C ILE A 87 1.88 3.50 -0.71
N ILE A 88 2.40 3.95 0.43
CA ILE A 88 1.82 3.72 1.76
C ILE A 88 1.72 5.07 2.48
N TRP A 89 0.61 5.32 3.15
CA TRP A 89 0.41 6.55 3.93
C TRP A 89 -0.57 6.35 5.07
N HIS A 90 -0.61 7.32 5.98
CA HIS A 90 -1.47 7.29 7.15
C HIS A 90 -2.95 7.48 6.75
N TYR A 91 -3.87 6.69 7.30
CA TYR A 91 -5.30 6.72 6.93
C TYR A 91 -5.93 8.12 7.01
N GLU A 92 -5.61 8.87 8.08
CA GLU A 92 -6.12 10.23 8.25
C GLU A 92 -5.71 11.21 7.14
N ASP A 93 -4.65 10.96 6.37
CA ASP A 93 -4.27 11.85 5.28
C ASP A 93 -5.29 11.81 4.12
N GLU A 94 -5.98 10.68 3.92
CA GLU A 94 -7.07 10.58 2.94
C GLU A 94 -8.30 11.40 3.36
N LEU A 95 -8.59 11.45 4.66
CA LEU A 95 -9.69 12.25 5.21
C LEU A 95 -9.48 13.76 5.00
N VAL A 96 -8.22 14.20 4.85
CA VAL A 96 -7.89 15.59 4.51
C VAL A 96 -8.16 15.86 3.03
N LEU A 97 -7.79 14.93 2.13
CA LEU A 97 -7.96 15.09 0.68
C LEU A 97 -9.42 15.09 0.22
N LYS A 98 -10.34 14.46 0.98
CA LYS A 98 -11.79 14.44 0.66
C LYS A 98 -12.56 15.69 1.11
N LYS A 99 -11.91 16.64 1.80
CA LYS A 99 -12.55 17.85 2.36
C LYS A 99 -12.42 19.10 1.49
N GLU A 100 -11.88 18.99 0.28
CA GLU A 100 -11.79 20.07 -0.72
C GLU A 100 -12.83 19.89 -1.84
#